data_AF-A0A131ZUC2-F1
#
_entry.id   AF-A0A131ZUC2-F1
#
_cell.length_a   1.000
_cell.length_b   1.000
_cell.length_c   1.000
_cell.angle_alpha   90.00
_cell.angle_beta   90.00
_cell.angle_gamma   90.00
#
_symmetry.space_group_name_H-M   'P 1'
#
loop_
_entity.id
_entity.type
_entity.pdbx_description
1 polymer ?
#
loop_
_entity_poly.entity_id
_entity_poly.type
_entity_poly.pdbx_seq_one_letter_code
_entity_poly.pdbx_strand_id
1 'polypeptide(L)'
;MSVTFIVQIILFVLMIVLALIDSETWPETFFWITMITAVIFNIANGIFQSCIYAIASKFPMKYINYVTIGFSLSGTIASIFLIVSLLLSPHPKTVAIYYFASATLFMLMCFVNEIFLYKNAIHHKFFRFYFVENNLDGIELDRIDEKDQHSKSVEKNQQQWQQYWMAFRKCSPQLINIILIYLISFIIFPSVQLSIKSNSDHSIVEQKFFAPIFCFLFFNTFATIGNFFAERVRWPKPSNLFYLVLLRIVWIPFFLFCRYLPERRKWPILIETDLTYAIGSALHAFTSGYTSSLAMMYSAKSVPSEQSTMAAMMASASVIIGIVIGVQCSMLMTILIEQPIF
;
A
#
# COMPACT_ATOMS: atom_id res chain seq x y z
N MET A 1 8.86 15.06 -4.43
CA MET A 1 7.46 14.83 -4.00
C MET A 1 6.50 15.78 -4.72
N SER A 2 6.73 17.10 -4.75
CA SER A 2 5.87 18.01 -5.52
C SER A 2 5.71 17.66 -7.01
N VAL A 3 6.77 17.19 -7.69
CA VAL A 3 6.68 16.72 -9.09
C VAL A 3 5.73 15.52 -9.23
N THR A 4 5.75 14.56 -8.30
CA THR A 4 4.87 13.38 -8.37
C THR A 4 3.42 13.78 -8.19
N PHE A 5 3.12 14.75 -7.31
CA PHE A 5 1.78 15.31 -7.17
C PHE A 5 1.31 15.99 -8.46
N ILE A 6 2.12 16.89 -9.05
CA ILE A 6 1.76 17.58 -10.30
C ILE A 6 1.44 16.57 -11.41
N VAL A 7 2.29 15.56 -11.59
CA VAL A 7 2.05 14.48 -12.56
C VAL A 7 0.72 13.78 -12.26
N GLN A 8 0.47 13.37 -11.02
CA GLN A 8 -0.78 12.70 -10.66
C GLN A 8 -2.03 13.58 -10.85
N ILE A 9 -1.95 14.90 -10.63
CA ILE A 9 -3.09 15.82 -10.85
C ILE A 9 -3.41 15.84 -12.34
N ILE A 10 -2.39 16.01 -13.18
CA ILE A 10 -2.54 16.04 -14.64
C ILE A 10 -3.18 14.73 -15.13
N LEU A 11 -2.72 13.58 -14.62
CA LEU A 11 -3.28 12.28 -14.98
C LEU A 11 -4.73 12.11 -14.50
N PHE A 12 -5.10 12.60 -13.31
CA PHE A 12 -6.50 12.56 -12.87
C PHE A 12 -7.41 13.44 -13.72
N VAL A 13 -6.95 14.64 -14.10
CA VAL A 13 -7.67 15.52 -15.03
C VAL A 13 -7.85 14.83 -16.38
N LEU A 14 -6.80 14.17 -16.90
CA LEU A 14 -6.88 13.36 -18.11
C LEU A 14 -7.92 12.25 -17.98
N MET A 15 -7.98 11.53 -16.85
CA MET A 15 -8.97 10.49 -16.61
C MET A 15 -10.41 11.04 -16.58
N ILE A 16 -10.63 12.23 -16.01
CA ILE A 16 -11.94 12.89 -16.04
C ILE A 16 -12.34 13.22 -17.47
N VAL A 17 -11.43 13.79 -18.26
CA VAL A 17 -11.68 14.11 -19.67
C VAL A 17 -12.01 12.85 -20.47
N LEU A 18 -11.22 11.78 -20.30
CA LEU A 18 -11.46 10.49 -20.94
C LEU A 18 -12.81 9.88 -20.54
N ALA A 19 -13.24 10.03 -19.28
CA ALA A 19 -14.54 9.53 -18.81
C ALA A 19 -15.74 10.31 -19.39
N LEU A 20 -15.53 11.56 -19.83
CA LEU A 20 -16.56 12.40 -20.46
C LEU A 20 -16.67 12.18 -21.97
N ILE A 21 -15.58 11.77 -22.62
CA ILE A 21 -15.56 11.52 -24.06
C ILE A 21 -16.25 10.20 -24.37
N ASP A 22 -17.08 10.21 -25.42
CA ASP A 22 -17.67 8.98 -25.91
C ASP A 22 -16.65 8.17 -26.72
N SER A 23 -16.35 6.97 -26.23
CA SER A 23 -15.31 6.08 -26.76
C SER A 23 -15.87 4.84 -27.48
N GLU A 24 -17.18 4.82 -27.76
CA GLU A 24 -17.86 3.71 -28.42
C GLU A 24 -17.25 3.36 -29.80
N THR A 25 -16.71 4.35 -30.51
CA THR A 25 -16.11 4.16 -31.84
C THR A 25 -14.62 3.80 -31.82
N TRP A 26 -13.93 3.92 -30.69
CA TRP A 26 -12.49 3.68 -30.57
C TRP A 26 -12.09 2.99 -29.24
N PRO A 27 -12.71 1.84 -28.88
CA PRO A 27 -12.52 1.21 -27.57
C PRO A 27 -11.09 0.71 -27.34
N GLU A 28 -10.39 0.21 -28.37
CA GLU A 28 -9.01 -0.27 -28.24
C GLU A 28 -8.03 0.85 -27.92
N THR A 29 -8.18 2.00 -28.60
CA THR A 29 -7.34 3.17 -28.34
C THR A 29 -7.63 3.74 -26.95
N PHE A 30 -8.89 3.79 -26.52
CA PHE A 30 -9.26 4.18 -25.16
C PHE A 30 -8.62 3.27 -24.10
N PHE A 31 -8.63 1.95 -24.35
CA PHE A 31 -7.99 0.97 -23.48
C PHE A 31 -6.49 1.23 -23.32
N TRP A 32 -5.75 1.38 -24.42
CA TRP A 32 -4.30 1.61 -24.35
C TRP A 32 -3.93 2.94 -23.69
N ILE A 33 -4.66 4.01 -23.96
CA ILE A 33 -4.44 5.31 -23.29
C ILE A 33 -4.66 5.17 -21.78
N THR A 34 -5.71 4.47 -21.37
CA THR A 34 -6.02 4.23 -19.95
C THR A 34 -4.93 3.39 -19.28
N MET A 35 -4.46 2.33 -19.94
CA MET A 35 -3.40 1.47 -19.42
C MET A 35 -2.07 2.21 -19.28
N ILE A 36 -1.65 2.98 -20.28
CA ILE A 36 -0.42 3.79 -20.23
C ILE A 36 -0.53 4.82 -19.09
N THR A 37 -1.68 5.49 -18.96
CA THR A 37 -1.95 6.44 -17.88
C THR A 37 -1.82 5.78 -16.51
N ALA A 38 -2.40 4.58 -16.34
CA ALA A 38 -2.28 3.81 -15.10
C ALA A 38 -0.83 3.40 -14.79
N VAL A 39 -0.02 3.04 -15.79
CA VAL A 39 1.40 2.72 -15.60
C VAL A 39 2.16 3.96 -15.10
N ILE A 40 2.00 5.11 -15.75
CA ILE A 40 2.68 6.36 -15.34
C ILE A 40 2.22 6.77 -13.93
N PHE A 41 0.93 6.62 -13.62
CA PHE A 41 0.37 6.89 -12.30
C PHE A 41 1.03 6.05 -11.21
N ASN A 42 1.20 4.75 -11.46
CA ASN A 42 1.83 3.83 -10.50
C ASN A 42 3.33 4.07 -10.36
N ILE A 43 4.03 4.47 -11.43
CA ILE A 43 5.45 4.89 -11.34
C ILE A 43 5.57 6.11 -10.43
N ALA A 44 4.76 7.15 -10.65
CA ALA A 44 4.75 8.35 -9.82
C ALA A 44 4.42 8.02 -8.36
N ASN A 45 3.46 7.11 -8.13
CA ASN A 45 3.09 6.65 -6.79
C ASN A 45 4.22 5.88 -6.10
N GLY A 46 4.91 4.98 -6.80
CA GLY A 46 6.03 4.22 -6.24
C GLY A 46 7.22 5.11 -5.86
N ILE A 47 7.50 6.15 -6.66
CA ILE A 47 8.51 7.17 -6.34
C ILE A 47 8.07 7.97 -5.11
N PHE A 48 6.82 8.44 -5.08
CA PHE A 48 6.27 9.20 -3.94
C PHE A 48 6.35 8.40 -2.64
N GLN A 49 5.88 7.14 -2.66
CA GLN A 49 5.89 6.23 -1.52
C GLN A 49 7.32 5.99 -1.00
N SER A 50 8.27 5.77 -1.90
CA SER A 50 9.67 5.55 -1.51
C SER A 50 10.29 6.82 -0.89
N CYS A 51 10.02 8.00 -1.45
CA CYS A 51 10.51 9.27 -0.92
C CYS A 51 9.93 9.61 0.46
N ILE A 52 8.64 9.39 0.67
CA ILE A 52 8.02 9.75 1.96
C ILE A 52 8.51 8.83 3.09
N TYR A 53 8.70 7.53 2.82
CA TYR A 53 9.30 6.61 3.79
C TYR A 53 10.78 6.92 4.07
N ALA A 54 11.54 7.31 3.04
CA ALA A 54 12.92 7.78 3.17
C ALA A 54 13.02 9.03 4.08
N ILE A 55 12.11 9.98 3.94
CA ILE A 55 12.05 11.16 4.81
C ILE A 55 11.67 10.75 6.24
N ALA A 56 10.64 9.91 6.38
CA ALA A 56 10.13 9.48 7.67
C ALA A 56 11.15 8.67 8.49
N SER A 57 12.08 7.96 7.83
CA SER A 57 13.09 7.15 8.52
C SER A 57 14.13 7.97 9.27
N LYS A 58 14.33 9.23 8.89
CA LYS A 58 15.22 10.17 9.61
C LYS A 58 14.65 10.60 10.97
N PHE A 59 13.36 10.37 11.19
CA PHE A 59 12.66 10.71 12.42
C PHE A 59 12.49 9.48 13.31
N PRO A 60 12.09 9.68 14.59
CA PRO A 60 11.77 8.57 15.47
C PRO A 60 10.75 7.61 14.85
N MET A 61 10.87 6.32 15.18
CA MET A 61 10.06 5.19 14.67
C MET A 61 8.58 5.49 14.40
N LYS A 62 7.94 6.25 15.30
CA LYS A 62 6.52 6.62 15.22
C LYS A 62 6.15 7.34 13.92
N TYR A 63 7.07 8.10 13.33
CA TYR A 63 6.82 8.85 12.09
C TYR A 63 6.73 7.94 10.86
N ILE A 64 7.48 6.84 10.82
CA ILE A 64 7.30 5.80 9.79
C ILE A 64 5.89 5.20 9.91
N ASN A 65 5.43 4.97 11.14
CA ASN A 65 4.09 4.45 11.35
C ASN A 65 3.00 5.44 10.92
N TYR A 66 3.17 6.74 11.21
CA TYR A 66 2.22 7.76 10.76
C TYR A 66 2.09 7.81 9.23
N VAL A 67 3.18 7.61 8.49
CA VAL A 67 3.13 7.46 7.03
C VAL A 67 2.31 6.22 6.64
N THR A 68 2.55 5.07 7.27
CA THR A 68 1.79 3.84 6.99
C THR A 68 0.30 3.99 7.34
N ILE A 69 -0.03 4.61 8.47
CA ILE A 69 -1.42 4.96 8.86
C ILE A 69 -2.05 5.84 7.78
N GLY A 70 -1.33 6.84 7.29
CA GLY A 70 -1.79 7.73 6.23
C GLY A 70 -2.14 6.99 4.93
N PHE A 71 -1.30 6.04 4.50
CA PHE A 71 -1.59 5.21 3.33
C PHE A 71 -2.87 4.38 3.52
N SER A 72 -3.02 3.68 4.63
CA SER A 72 -4.23 2.90 4.89
C SER A 72 -5.48 3.78 5.02
N LEU A 73 -5.37 4.93 5.70
CA LEU A 73 -6.47 5.88 5.85
C LEU A 73 -6.92 6.45 4.51
N SER A 74 -5.98 6.71 3.59
CA SER A 74 -6.32 7.16 2.24
C SER A 74 -7.22 6.16 1.49
N GLY A 75 -6.98 4.85 1.68
CA GLY A 75 -7.85 3.81 1.17
C GLY A 75 -9.26 3.86 1.76
N THR A 76 -9.38 4.21 3.05
CA THR A 76 -10.70 4.34 3.70
C THR A 76 -11.48 5.51 3.11
N ILE A 77 -10.82 6.65 2.93
CA ILE A 77 -11.41 7.85 2.29
C ILE A 77 -11.83 7.52 0.86
N ALA A 78 -10.99 6.81 0.10
CA ALA A 78 -11.30 6.38 -1.27
C ALA A 78 -12.51 5.43 -1.32
N SER A 79 -12.62 4.46 -0.39
CA SER A 79 -13.80 3.58 -0.29
C SER A 79 -15.07 4.37 0.03
N ILE A 80 -14.99 5.38 0.89
CA ILE A 80 -16.12 6.27 1.21
C ILE A 80 -16.54 7.07 -0.04
N PHE A 81 -15.59 7.66 -0.78
CA PHE A 81 -15.90 8.35 -2.03
C PHE A 81 -16.57 7.45 -3.06
N LEU A 82 -16.14 6.20 -3.17
CA LEU A 82 -16.78 5.21 -4.04
C LEU A 82 -18.23 4.94 -3.63
N ILE A 83 -18.48 4.67 -2.33
CA ILE A 83 -19.83 4.40 -1.81
C ILE A 83 -20.74 5.61 -1.99
N VAL A 84 -20.26 6.82 -1.66
CA VAL A 84 -21.02 8.07 -1.86
C VAL A 84 -21.32 8.28 -3.34
N SER A 85 -20.36 8.03 -4.24
CA SER A 85 -20.59 8.16 -5.68
C SER A 85 -21.66 7.19 -6.19
N LEU A 86 -21.70 5.95 -5.68
CA LEU A 86 -22.75 4.96 -5.97
C LEU A 86 -24.12 5.36 -5.41
N LEU A 87 -24.16 6.10 -4.30
CA LEU A 87 -25.42 6.63 -3.73
C LEU A 87 -25.95 7.83 -4.55
N LEU A 88 -25.05 8.63 -5.13
CA LEU A 88 -25.41 9.83 -5.89
C LEU A 88 -25.89 9.54 -7.32
N SER A 89 -25.50 8.42 -7.91
CA SER A 89 -25.89 8.08 -9.28
C SER A 89 -25.93 6.56 -9.53
N PRO A 90 -26.94 6.06 -10.25
CA PRO A 90 -26.98 4.67 -10.72
C PRO A 90 -26.13 4.43 -11.99
N HIS A 91 -25.78 5.48 -12.74
CA HIS A 91 -25.05 5.36 -14.01
C HIS A 91 -23.54 5.25 -13.82
N PRO A 92 -22.86 4.20 -14.33
CA PRO A 92 -21.42 3.99 -14.13
C PRO A 92 -20.53 5.14 -14.63
N LYS A 93 -20.87 5.76 -15.78
CA LYS A 93 -20.15 6.93 -16.31
C LYS A 93 -20.15 8.08 -15.29
N THR A 94 -21.31 8.41 -14.74
CA THR A 94 -21.48 9.47 -13.74
C THR A 94 -20.79 9.15 -12.41
N VAL A 95 -20.87 7.89 -11.95
CA VAL A 95 -20.16 7.43 -10.74
C VAL A 95 -18.65 7.64 -10.89
N ALA A 96 -18.07 7.29 -12.05
CA ALA A 96 -16.65 7.49 -12.32
C ALA A 96 -16.27 8.98 -12.31
N ILE A 97 -17.09 9.85 -12.90
CA ILE A 97 -16.87 11.31 -12.90
C ILE A 97 -16.85 11.85 -11.46
N TYR A 98 -17.84 11.50 -10.64
CA TYR A 98 -17.89 11.93 -9.22
C TYR A 98 -16.68 11.40 -8.42
N TYR A 99 -16.28 10.16 -8.66
CA TYR A 99 -15.14 9.56 -8.00
C TYR A 99 -13.82 10.25 -8.36
N PHE A 100 -13.54 10.46 -9.66
CA PHE A 100 -12.30 11.13 -10.07
C PHE A 100 -12.28 12.62 -9.72
N ALA A 101 -13.43 13.31 -9.76
CA ALA A 101 -13.52 14.71 -9.35
C ALA A 101 -13.25 14.90 -7.85
N SER A 102 -13.86 14.07 -6.99
CA SER A 102 -13.61 14.10 -5.55
C SER A 102 -12.16 13.74 -5.20
N ALA A 103 -11.58 12.74 -5.87
CA ALA A 103 -10.17 12.40 -5.72
C ALA A 103 -9.24 13.55 -6.12
N THR A 104 -9.54 14.26 -7.22
CA THR A 104 -8.76 15.42 -7.69
C THR A 104 -8.79 16.56 -6.67
N LEU A 105 -9.97 16.89 -6.13
CA LEU A 105 -10.12 17.92 -5.10
C LEU A 105 -9.31 17.57 -3.84
N PHE A 106 -9.42 16.33 -3.37
CA PHE A 106 -8.69 15.87 -2.19
C PHE A 106 -7.17 15.92 -2.42
N MET A 107 -6.73 15.57 -3.63
CA MET A 107 -5.32 15.57 -3.96
C MET A 107 -4.75 16.99 -4.10
N LEU A 108 -5.53 17.95 -4.62
CA LEU A 108 -5.18 19.38 -4.57
C LEU A 108 -5.01 19.87 -3.12
N MET A 109 -5.89 19.45 -2.21
CA MET A 109 -5.76 19.75 -0.78
C MET A 109 -4.46 19.17 -0.20
N CYS A 110 -4.11 17.93 -0.56
CA CYS A 110 -2.82 17.32 -0.16
C CYS A 110 -1.62 18.11 -0.70
N PHE A 111 -1.66 18.56 -1.95
CA PHE A 111 -0.59 19.33 -2.56
C PHE A 111 -0.38 20.69 -1.89
N VAL A 112 -1.47 21.40 -1.59
CA VAL A 112 -1.40 22.68 -0.83
C VAL A 112 -0.82 22.44 0.56
N ASN A 113 -1.21 21.35 1.23
CA ASN A 113 -0.67 20.98 2.54
C ASN A 113 0.83 20.64 2.47
N GLU A 114 1.30 19.97 1.42
CA GLU A 114 2.73 19.71 1.21
C GLU A 114 3.53 21.03 1.12
N ILE A 115 3.05 21.99 0.32
CA ILE A 115 3.71 23.31 0.16
C ILE A 115 3.75 24.04 1.51
N PHE A 116 2.64 24.04 2.24
CA PHE A 116 2.56 24.64 3.57
C PHE A 116 3.53 24.00 4.56
N LEU A 117 3.58 22.66 4.57
CA LEU A 117 4.48 21.90 5.43
C LEU A 117 5.94 22.16 5.06
N TYR A 118 6.30 22.18 3.78
CA TYR A 118 7.67 22.46 3.36
C TYR A 118 8.12 23.87 3.77
N LYS A 119 7.29 24.89 3.55
CA LYS A 119 7.60 26.27 3.94
C LYS A 119 7.77 26.42 5.45
N ASN A 120 6.86 25.84 6.25
CA ASN A 120 6.88 26.02 7.70
C ASN A 120 7.84 25.06 8.43
N ALA A 121 8.05 23.85 7.92
CA ALA A 121 8.92 22.86 8.55
C ALA A 121 10.39 23.26 8.49
N ILE A 122 10.85 23.93 7.43
CA ILE A 122 12.24 24.42 7.31
C ILE A 122 12.59 25.37 8.46
N HIS A 123 11.64 26.16 8.95
CA HIS A 123 11.85 27.08 10.07
C HIS A 123 11.72 26.41 11.45
N HIS A 124 11.23 25.17 11.52
CA HIS A 124 10.98 24.49 12.79
C HIS A 124 12.24 23.78 13.30
N LYS A 125 12.69 24.14 14.51
CA LYS A 125 13.92 23.60 15.15
C LYS A 125 13.96 22.06 15.18
N PHE A 126 12.81 21.41 15.34
CA PHE A 126 12.66 19.95 15.35
C PHE A 126 13.02 19.30 14.00
N PHE A 127 12.54 19.87 12.89
CA PHE A 127 12.87 19.36 11.57
C PHE A 127 14.36 19.56 11.27
N ARG A 128 14.90 20.74 11.63
CA ARG A 128 16.32 21.06 11.47
C ARG A 128 17.24 20.10 12.24
N PHE A 129 16.90 19.77 13.49
CA PHE A 129 17.68 18.82 14.31
C PHE A 129 17.81 17.44 13.62
N TYR A 130 16.71 16.83 13.19
CA TYR A 130 16.77 15.49 12.57
C TYR A 130 17.27 15.50 11.12
N PHE A 131 17.04 16.58 10.38
CA PHE A 131 17.29 16.64 8.93
C PHE A 131 18.61 17.32 8.56
N VAL A 132 19.08 18.30 9.34
CA VAL A 132 20.31 19.06 9.07
C VAL A 132 21.49 18.53 9.88
N GLU A 133 21.32 18.14 11.15
CA GLU A 133 22.43 17.65 11.98
C GLU A 133 22.95 16.29 11.48
N ASN A 134 22.07 15.35 11.13
CA ASN A 134 22.44 14.09 10.47
C ASN A 134 23.01 14.27 9.05
N ASN A 135 22.72 15.37 8.35
CA ASN A 135 23.29 15.66 7.04
C ASN A 135 24.64 16.39 7.14
N LEU A 136 24.88 17.15 8.21
CA LEU A 136 26.15 17.86 8.46
C LEU A 136 27.28 16.87 8.76
N ASP A 137 27.03 15.83 9.54
CA ASP A 137 28.00 14.75 9.78
C ASP A 137 28.41 14.07 8.46
N GLY A 138 27.46 13.87 7.53
CA GLY A 138 27.73 13.30 6.21
C GLY A 138 28.50 14.25 5.27
N ILE A 139 28.23 15.56 5.33
CA ILE A 139 28.91 16.58 4.50
C ILE A 139 30.33 16.87 4.99
N GLU A 140 30.59 16.82 6.32
CA GLU A 140 31.96 16.95 6.84
C GLU A 140 32.84 15.76 6.45
N LEU A 141 32.29 14.53 6.45
CA LEU A 141 32.97 13.34 5.97
C LEU A 141 33.28 13.40 4.46
N ASP A 142 32.32 13.84 3.63
CA ASP A 142 32.54 13.98 2.18
C ASP A 142 33.57 15.08 1.83
N ARG A 143 33.65 16.16 2.63
CA ARG A 143 34.66 17.23 2.45
C ARG A 143 36.08 16.82 2.83
N ILE A 144 36.24 15.88 3.75
CA ILE A 144 37.55 15.31 4.09
C ILE A 144 38.03 14.39 2.96
N ASP A 145 37.12 13.66 2.31
CA ASP A 145 37.40 12.74 1.21
C ASP A 145 37.69 13.45 -0.14
N GLU A 146 37.29 14.71 -0.31
CA GLU A 146 37.54 15.47 -1.55
C GLU A 146 39.01 15.88 -1.76
N LYS A 147 39.87 15.80 -0.74
CA LYS A 147 41.29 16.19 -0.88
C LYS A 147 42.21 15.12 -1.50
N ASP A 148 41.76 13.88 -1.67
CA ASP A 148 42.59 12.75 -2.17
C ASP A 148 42.00 12.07 -3.43
N GLN A 149 41.77 12.83 -4.50
CA GLN A 149 40.73 12.50 -5.49
C GLN A 149 41.16 12.02 -6.89
N HIS A 150 42.25 11.26 -7.06
CA HIS A 150 42.55 10.70 -8.40
C HIS A 150 42.71 9.17 -8.53
N SER A 151 42.71 8.42 -7.42
CA SER A 151 42.89 6.95 -7.45
C SER A 151 41.71 6.13 -6.90
N LYS A 152 40.66 6.74 -6.33
CA LYS A 152 39.65 6.07 -5.49
C LYS A 152 38.29 5.76 -6.12
N SER A 153 38.07 5.92 -7.43
CA SER A 153 36.72 5.78 -8.03
C SER A 153 36.18 4.33 -8.02
N VAL A 154 37.05 3.33 -8.14
CA VAL A 154 36.66 1.90 -8.08
C VAL A 154 36.45 1.44 -6.64
N GLU A 155 37.31 1.86 -5.71
CA GLU A 155 37.18 1.53 -4.27
C GLU A 155 35.93 2.18 -3.64
N LYS A 156 35.56 3.41 -4.03
CA LYS A 156 34.38 4.10 -3.50
C LYS A 156 33.06 3.40 -3.93
N ASN A 157 32.99 2.90 -5.16
CA ASN A 157 31.85 2.08 -5.63
C ASN A 157 31.77 0.73 -4.91
N GLN A 158 32.90 0.08 -4.65
CA GLN A 158 32.94 -1.19 -3.93
C GLN A 158 32.55 -1.03 -2.45
N GLN A 159 33.00 0.04 -1.80
CA GLN A 159 32.59 0.39 -0.42
C GLN A 159 31.11 0.74 -0.33
N GLN A 160 30.56 1.52 -1.28
CA GLN A 160 29.11 1.77 -1.33
C GLN A 160 28.35 0.45 -1.46
N TRP A 161 28.73 -0.42 -2.40
CA TRP A 161 27.97 -1.66 -2.61
C TRP A 161 28.02 -2.61 -1.41
N GLN A 162 29.13 -2.62 -0.67
CA GLN A 162 29.23 -3.30 0.62
C GLN A 162 28.27 -2.73 1.67
N GLN A 163 28.17 -1.40 1.81
CA GLN A 163 27.21 -0.77 2.72
C GLN A 163 25.76 -1.12 2.36
N TYR A 164 25.44 -1.13 1.06
CA TYR A 164 24.11 -1.53 0.59
C TYR A 164 23.79 -2.97 0.96
N TRP A 165 24.72 -3.88 0.71
CA TRP A 165 24.55 -5.30 1.00
C TRP A 165 24.44 -5.57 2.50
N MET A 166 25.21 -4.85 3.33
CA MET A 166 25.11 -4.94 4.78
C MET A 166 23.76 -4.43 5.30
N ALA A 167 23.28 -3.29 4.78
CA ALA A 167 21.97 -2.75 5.11
C ALA A 167 20.86 -3.75 4.76
N PHE A 168 20.90 -4.28 3.52
CA PHE A 168 19.97 -5.31 3.05
C PHE A 168 19.99 -6.54 3.96
N ARG A 169 21.16 -7.10 4.28
CA ARG A 169 21.27 -8.29 5.12
C ARG A 169 20.72 -8.08 6.54
N LYS A 170 20.86 -6.87 7.08
CA LYS A 170 20.33 -6.52 8.41
C LYS A 170 18.82 -6.35 8.41
N CYS A 171 18.24 -5.70 7.40
CA CYS A 171 16.79 -5.49 7.34
C CYS A 171 16.02 -6.62 6.65
N SER A 172 16.69 -7.55 5.97
CA SER A 172 16.07 -8.62 5.17
C SER A 172 15.01 -9.45 5.90
N PRO A 173 15.13 -9.79 7.21
CA PRO A 173 14.05 -10.52 7.89
C PRO A 173 12.75 -9.73 7.90
N GLN A 174 12.82 -8.40 8.03
CA GLN A 174 11.66 -7.53 7.99
C GLN A 174 11.17 -7.27 6.57
N LEU A 175 12.07 -7.21 5.58
CA LEU A 175 11.68 -7.15 4.16
C LEU A 175 10.89 -8.40 3.75
N ILE A 176 11.32 -9.58 4.18
CA ILE A 176 10.60 -10.84 3.94
C ILE A 176 9.23 -10.83 4.62
N ASN A 177 9.16 -10.36 5.88
CA ASN A 177 7.87 -10.18 6.56
C ASN A 177 6.94 -9.26 5.75
N ILE A 178 7.43 -8.12 5.25
CA ILE A 178 6.64 -7.21 4.42
C ILE A 178 6.13 -7.92 3.15
N ILE A 179 7.01 -8.60 2.42
CA ILE A 179 6.62 -9.32 1.20
C ILE A 179 5.53 -10.33 1.52
N LEU A 180 5.68 -11.15 2.56
CA LEU A 180 4.70 -12.17 2.96
C LEU A 180 3.37 -11.55 3.42
N ILE A 181 3.41 -10.47 4.21
CA ILE A 181 2.22 -9.72 4.65
C ILE A 181 1.40 -9.28 3.44
N TYR A 182 2.04 -8.61 2.47
CA TYR A 182 1.35 -8.08 1.31
C TYR A 182 0.99 -9.18 0.31
N LEU A 183 1.80 -10.22 0.14
CA LEU A 183 1.47 -11.39 -0.66
C LEU A 183 0.20 -12.06 -0.15
N ILE A 184 0.13 -12.42 1.13
CA ILE A 184 -1.04 -13.08 1.71
C ILE A 184 -2.26 -12.18 1.62
N SER A 185 -2.09 -10.87 1.88
CA SER A 185 -3.19 -9.91 1.77
C SER A 185 -3.72 -9.83 0.35
N PHE A 186 -2.83 -9.75 -0.66
CA PHE A 186 -3.22 -9.49 -2.04
C PHE A 186 -3.55 -10.75 -2.85
N ILE A 187 -3.30 -11.95 -2.32
CA ILE A 187 -3.97 -13.18 -2.77
C ILE A 187 -5.48 -13.07 -2.55
N ILE A 188 -5.88 -12.49 -1.41
CA ILE A 188 -7.28 -12.43 -0.95
C ILE A 188 -7.96 -11.14 -1.43
N PHE A 189 -7.39 -10.00 -1.07
CA PHE A 189 -7.91 -8.67 -1.35
C PHE A 189 -7.24 -8.04 -2.59
N PRO A 190 -8.00 -7.50 -3.57
CA PRO A 190 -9.45 -7.52 -3.65
C PRO A 190 -9.99 -8.74 -4.42
N SER A 191 -9.18 -9.44 -5.22
CA SER A 191 -9.63 -10.39 -6.25
C SER A 191 -10.58 -11.50 -5.74
N VAL A 192 -10.19 -12.22 -4.68
CA VAL A 192 -11.02 -13.29 -4.10
C VAL A 192 -12.24 -12.69 -3.42
N GLN A 193 -12.07 -11.64 -2.62
CA GLN A 193 -13.16 -11.00 -1.88
C GLN A 193 -14.22 -10.35 -2.77
N LEU A 194 -13.84 -9.76 -3.90
CA LEU A 194 -14.78 -9.20 -4.89
C LEU A 194 -15.68 -10.26 -5.52
N SER A 195 -15.20 -11.49 -5.58
CA SER A 195 -15.90 -12.63 -6.16
C SER A 195 -16.71 -13.43 -5.13
N ILE A 196 -16.67 -13.01 -3.85
CA ILE A 196 -17.55 -13.55 -2.81
C ILE A 196 -18.94 -12.91 -2.97
N LYS A 197 -19.97 -13.75 -3.00
CA LYS A 197 -21.36 -13.32 -3.14
C LYS A 197 -22.09 -13.44 -1.81
N SER A 198 -22.88 -12.43 -1.47
CA SER A 198 -23.83 -12.47 -0.36
C SER A 198 -24.80 -13.63 -0.54
N ASN A 199 -25.30 -14.16 0.58
CA ASN A 199 -26.43 -15.08 0.57
C ASN A 199 -27.74 -14.29 0.38
N SER A 200 -28.44 -14.49 -0.74
CA SER A 200 -29.64 -13.72 -1.12
C SER A 200 -30.76 -13.77 -0.07
N ASP A 201 -30.88 -14.88 0.66
CA ASP A 201 -31.98 -15.11 1.59
C ASP A 201 -31.74 -14.41 2.94
N HIS A 202 -30.49 -14.03 3.24
CA HIS A 202 -30.06 -13.42 4.50
C HIS A 202 -29.07 -12.28 4.28
N SER A 203 -29.23 -11.55 3.17
CA SER A 203 -28.30 -10.49 2.79
C SER A 203 -28.41 -9.30 3.74
N ILE A 204 -27.27 -8.86 4.28
CA ILE A 204 -27.21 -7.73 5.23
C ILE A 204 -27.31 -6.38 4.49
N VAL A 205 -26.95 -6.35 3.20
CA VAL A 205 -26.91 -5.14 2.37
C VAL A 205 -27.26 -5.48 0.92
N GLU A 206 -27.76 -4.52 0.15
CA GLU A 206 -27.97 -4.73 -1.29
C GLU A 206 -26.67 -5.18 -1.99
N GLN A 207 -26.81 -6.09 -2.96
CA GLN A 207 -25.68 -6.72 -3.65
C GLN A 207 -24.69 -5.72 -4.26
N LYS A 208 -25.18 -4.56 -4.75
CA LYS A 208 -24.34 -3.49 -5.32
C LYS A 208 -23.41 -2.84 -4.29
N PHE A 209 -23.75 -2.89 -3.00
CA PHE A 209 -22.95 -2.35 -1.89
C PHE A 209 -22.12 -3.39 -1.17
N PHE A 210 -22.39 -4.69 -1.36
CA PHE A 210 -21.68 -5.76 -0.65
C PHE A 210 -20.15 -5.68 -0.82
N ALA A 211 -19.67 -5.60 -2.07
CA ALA A 211 -18.24 -5.45 -2.35
C ALA A 211 -17.68 -4.09 -1.90
N PRO A 212 -18.29 -2.93 -2.24
CA PRO A 212 -17.87 -1.63 -1.71
C PRO A 212 -17.70 -1.58 -0.19
N ILE A 213 -18.62 -2.20 0.57
CA ILE A 213 -18.60 -2.21 2.03
C ILE A 213 -17.63 -3.28 2.54
N PHE A 214 -17.92 -4.55 2.30
CA PHE A 214 -17.25 -5.66 3.00
C PHE A 214 -15.91 -6.10 2.38
N CYS A 215 -15.62 -5.67 1.15
CA CYS A 215 -14.28 -5.80 0.56
C CYS A 215 -13.50 -4.49 0.76
N PHE A 216 -13.89 -3.39 0.12
CA PHE A 216 -13.08 -2.18 0.10
C PHE A 216 -13.10 -1.37 1.40
N LEU A 217 -14.28 -1.02 1.93
CA LEU A 217 -14.36 -0.20 3.14
C LEU A 217 -13.83 -0.96 4.37
N PHE A 218 -14.21 -2.23 4.53
CA PHE A 218 -13.74 -3.08 5.62
C PHE A 218 -12.24 -3.25 5.58
N PHE A 219 -11.66 -3.64 4.43
CA PHE A 219 -10.23 -3.85 4.35
C PHE A 219 -9.45 -2.59 4.72
N ASN A 220 -9.83 -1.45 4.12
CA ASN A 220 -9.11 -0.21 4.37
C ASN A 220 -9.31 0.30 5.81
N THR A 221 -10.52 0.26 6.35
CA THR A 221 -10.83 0.76 7.69
C THR A 221 -10.13 -0.06 8.77
N PHE A 222 -10.27 -1.39 8.72
CA PHE A 222 -9.68 -2.26 9.73
C PHE A 222 -8.16 -2.34 9.60
N ALA A 223 -7.60 -2.23 8.39
CA ALA A 223 -6.16 -2.03 8.23
C ALA A 223 -5.70 -0.75 8.93
N THR A 224 -6.37 0.39 8.71
CA THR A 224 -6.07 1.65 9.41
C THR A 224 -6.14 1.49 10.94
N ILE A 225 -7.18 0.83 11.46
CA ILE A 225 -7.31 0.54 12.91
C ILE A 225 -6.13 -0.31 13.39
N GLY A 226 -5.72 -1.33 12.62
CA GLY A 226 -4.54 -2.13 12.90
C GLY A 226 -3.25 -1.30 12.94
N ASN A 227 -3.07 -0.37 12.00
CA ASN A 227 -1.91 0.52 11.97
C ASN A 227 -1.84 1.45 13.20
N PHE A 228 -3.00 1.99 13.62
CA PHE A 228 -3.09 2.76 14.87
C PHE A 228 -2.80 1.91 16.11
N PHE A 229 -3.28 0.68 16.14
CA PHE A 229 -3.04 -0.23 17.26
C PHE A 229 -1.56 -0.57 17.39
N ALA A 230 -0.85 -0.77 16.27
CA ALA A 230 0.60 -1.00 16.23
C ALA A 230 1.43 0.17 16.78
N GLU A 231 0.88 1.39 16.81
CA GLU A 231 1.55 2.54 17.42
C GLU A 231 1.63 2.39 18.95
N ARG A 232 0.51 1.98 19.55
CA ARG A 232 0.32 1.83 21.00
C ARG A 232 0.93 0.54 21.52
N VAL A 233 0.68 -0.56 20.81
CA VAL A 233 1.09 -1.91 21.21
C VAL A 233 2.06 -2.45 20.17
N ARG A 234 3.33 -2.58 20.57
CA ARG A 234 4.41 -3.08 19.69
C ARG A 234 4.76 -4.52 20.03
N TRP A 235 3.83 -5.41 19.73
CA TRP A 235 4.00 -6.84 19.95
C TRP A 235 3.65 -7.64 18.68
N PRO A 236 4.44 -8.63 18.26
CA PRO A 236 5.62 -9.16 18.92
C PRO A 236 6.89 -8.35 18.61
N LYS A 237 7.99 -8.73 19.27
CA LYS A 237 9.33 -8.19 18.98
C LYS A 237 9.76 -8.54 17.54
N PRO A 238 10.72 -7.81 16.94
CA PRO A 238 11.15 -8.02 15.56
C PRO A 238 11.53 -9.46 15.20
N SER A 239 12.12 -10.22 16.13
CA SER A 239 12.52 -11.62 15.95
C SER A 239 11.32 -12.57 15.78
N ASN A 240 10.18 -12.23 16.38
CA ASN A 240 9.02 -13.11 16.49
C ASN A 240 7.88 -12.67 15.56
N LEU A 241 8.03 -11.55 14.84
CA LEU A 241 7.02 -11.04 13.91
C LEU A 241 6.68 -12.05 12.82
N PHE A 242 7.67 -12.80 12.36
CA PHE A 242 7.49 -13.81 11.32
C PHE A 242 6.43 -14.87 11.67
N TYR A 243 6.33 -15.29 12.93
CA TYR A 243 5.30 -16.26 13.34
C TYR A 243 3.89 -15.69 13.19
N LEU A 244 3.69 -14.42 13.54
CA LEU A 244 2.41 -13.76 13.38
C LEU A 244 2.08 -13.53 11.90
N VAL A 245 3.09 -13.29 11.06
CA VAL A 245 2.92 -13.18 9.60
C VAL A 245 2.52 -14.53 9.00
N LEU A 246 3.18 -15.63 9.38
CA LEU A 246 2.83 -16.97 8.91
C LEU A 246 1.43 -17.39 9.34
N LEU A 247 0.99 -17.03 10.54
CA LEU A 247 -0.37 -17.31 11.01
C LEU A 247 -1.43 -16.75 10.05
N ARG A 248 -1.14 -15.65 9.36
CA ARG A 248 -2.07 -15.04 8.39
C ARG A 248 -2.36 -15.92 7.17
N ILE A 249 -1.55 -16.95 6.90
CA ILE A 249 -1.82 -17.93 5.84
C ILE A 249 -3.17 -18.61 6.05
N VAL A 250 -3.64 -18.75 7.30
CA VAL A 250 -4.96 -19.31 7.63
C VAL A 250 -6.12 -18.56 6.94
N TRP A 251 -5.93 -17.28 6.61
CA TRP A 251 -6.95 -16.50 5.92
C TRP A 251 -7.22 -17.00 4.51
N ILE A 252 -6.22 -17.59 3.82
CA ILE A 252 -6.38 -18.08 2.46
C ILE A 252 -7.46 -19.17 2.38
N PRO A 253 -7.34 -20.32 3.09
CA PRO A 253 -8.40 -21.33 3.07
C PRO A 253 -9.71 -20.79 3.64
N PHE A 254 -9.69 -19.92 4.66
CA PHE A 254 -10.90 -19.30 5.19
C PHE A 254 -11.74 -18.63 4.09
N PHE A 255 -11.13 -17.77 3.26
CA PHE A 255 -11.85 -17.08 2.18
C PHE A 255 -12.20 -17.99 1.00
N LEU A 256 -11.42 -19.03 0.71
CA LEU A 256 -11.78 -20.03 -0.31
C LEU A 256 -13.03 -20.83 0.09
N PHE A 257 -13.22 -21.10 1.38
CA PHE A 257 -14.40 -21.80 1.90
C PHE A 257 -15.61 -20.90 2.16
N CYS A 258 -15.47 -19.57 2.05
CA CYS A 258 -16.60 -18.65 1.90
C CYS A 258 -17.33 -18.89 0.56
N ARG A 259 -18.44 -18.19 0.33
CA ARG A 259 -19.20 -18.15 -0.95
C ARG A 259 -18.44 -17.47 -2.10
N TYR A 260 -17.18 -17.83 -2.29
CA TYR A 260 -16.30 -17.43 -3.40
C TYR A 260 -16.66 -18.24 -4.66
N LEU A 261 -16.98 -17.55 -5.76
CA LEU A 261 -17.34 -18.14 -7.06
C LEU A 261 -18.36 -19.29 -6.97
N PRO A 262 -19.55 -19.08 -6.35
CA PRO A 262 -20.50 -20.15 -6.08
C PRO A 262 -20.99 -20.89 -7.34
N GLU A 263 -20.99 -20.23 -8.50
CA GLU A 263 -21.45 -20.80 -9.77
C GLU A 263 -20.40 -21.66 -10.50
N ARG A 264 -19.10 -21.49 -10.19
CA ARG A 264 -17.99 -22.14 -10.91
C ARG A 264 -17.18 -23.12 -10.07
N ARG A 265 -17.26 -22.99 -8.74
CA ARG A 265 -16.49 -23.80 -7.80
C ARG A 265 -16.93 -25.27 -7.82
N LYS A 266 -15.97 -26.16 -7.59
CA LYS A 266 -16.22 -27.58 -7.28
C LYS A 266 -16.03 -27.90 -5.79
N TRP A 267 -15.29 -27.06 -5.06
CA TRP A 267 -15.09 -27.21 -3.63
C TRP A 267 -16.38 -26.92 -2.87
N PRO A 268 -16.66 -27.56 -1.72
CA PRO A 268 -17.84 -27.26 -0.92
C PRO A 268 -17.73 -25.86 -0.30
N ILE A 269 -18.87 -25.18 -0.14
CA ILE A 269 -18.96 -23.95 0.65
C ILE A 269 -19.15 -24.36 2.11
N LEU A 270 -18.26 -23.91 3.00
CA LEU A 270 -18.38 -24.20 4.44
C LEU A 270 -18.84 -22.98 5.24
N ILE A 271 -18.62 -21.78 4.70
CA ILE A 271 -18.99 -20.51 5.34
C ILE A 271 -20.01 -19.80 4.45
N GLU A 272 -21.28 -19.88 4.83
CA GLU A 272 -22.39 -19.29 4.07
C GLU A 272 -22.85 -17.94 4.61
N THR A 273 -22.57 -17.64 5.88
CA THR A 273 -23.09 -16.45 6.56
C THR A 273 -22.25 -15.21 6.26
N ASP A 274 -22.90 -14.15 5.79
CA ASP A 274 -22.29 -12.84 5.52
C ASP A 274 -21.60 -12.25 6.77
N LEU A 275 -22.16 -12.47 7.97
CA LEU A 275 -21.56 -12.02 9.23
C LEU A 275 -20.20 -12.67 9.49
N THR A 276 -20.07 -13.98 9.26
CA THR A 276 -18.81 -14.72 9.45
C THR A 276 -17.76 -14.21 8.46
N TYR A 277 -18.15 -14.00 7.20
CA TYR A 277 -17.29 -13.37 6.20
C TYR A 277 -16.86 -11.97 6.61
N ALA A 278 -17.77 -11.13 7.09
CA ALA A 278 -17.48 -9.76 7.52
C ALA A 278 -16.48 -9.72 8.70
N ILE A 279 -16.65 -10.60 9.70
CA ILE A 279 -15.72 -10.74 10.83
C ILE A 279 -14.34 -11.19 10.33
N GLY A 280 -14.29 -12.17 9.43
CA GLY A 280 -13.03 -12.63 8.82
C GLY A 280 -12.33 -11.55 8.00
N SER A 281 -13.09 -10.79 7.20
CA SER A 281 -12.60 -9.62 6.44
C SER A 281 -11.98 -8.57 7.37
N ALA A 282 -12.68 -8.21 8.45
CA ALA A 282 -12.19 -7.26 9.44
C ALA A 282 -10.90 -7.73 10.13
N LEU A 283 -10.84 -9.00 10.56
CA LEU A 283 -9.65 -9.57 11.22
C LEU A 283 -8.46 -9.71 10.26
N HIS A 284 -8.70 -10.16 9.03
CA HIS A 284 -7.67 -10.23 7.99
C HIS A 284 -7.05 -8.86 7.72
N ALA A 285 -7.89 -7.84 7.58
CA ALA A 285 -7.49 -6.46 7.35
C ALA A 285 -6.75 -5.86 8.55
N PHE A 286 -7.30 -6.04 9.77
CA PHE A 286 -6.66 -5.59 11.00
C PHE A 286 -5.27 -6.19 11.18
N THR A 287 -5.13 -7.50 11.02
CA THR A 287 -3.82 -8.16 11.11
C THR A 287 -2.88 -7.70 10.00
N SER A 288 -3.39 -7.36 8.82
CA SER A 288 -2.60 -6.75 7.75
C SER A 288 -2.00 -5.41 8.14
N GLY A 289 -2.83 -4.46 8.55
CA GLY A 289 -2.37 -3.14 8.99
C GLY A 289 -1.45 -3.21 10.20
N TYR A 290 -1.80 -4.03 11.18
CA TYR A 290 -0.99 -4.20 12.38
C TYR A 290 0.41 -4.73 12.08
N THR A 291 0.50 -5.85 11.33
CA THR A 291 1.79 -6.47 11.00
C THR A 291 2.61 -5.62 10.04
N SER A 292 1.98 -4.93 9.08
CA SER A 292 2.69 -4.04 8.14
C SER A 292 3.31 -2.84 8.86
N SER A 293 2.59 -2.21 9.78
CA SER A 293 3.11 -1.15 10.64
C SER A 293 4.33 -1.57 11.44
N LEU A 294 4.27 -2.73 12.10
CA LEU A 294 5.41 -3.26 12.85
C LEU A 294 6.60 -3.55 11.93
N ALA A 295 6.38 -4.22 10.80
CA ALA A 295 7.44 -4.60 9.88
C ALA A 295 8.14 -3.37 9.27
N MET A 296 7.38 -2.34 8.87
CA MET A 296 7.92 -1.08 8.34
C MET A 296 8.76 -0.34 9.39
N MET A 297 8.25 -0.24 10.62
CA MET A 297 8.99 0.37 11.73
C MET A 297 10.27 -0.40 12.07
N TYR A 298 10.21 -1.73 12.11
CA TYR A 298 11.35 -2.58 12.44
C TYR A 298 12.41 -2.59 11.35
N SER A 299 12.01 -2.56 10.06
CA SER A 299 12.95 -2.53 8.93
C SER A 299 13.90 -1.33 9.02
N ALA A 300 13.36 -0.12 9.13
CA ALA A 300 14.18 1.10 9.19
C ALA A 300 15.07 1.19 10.43
N LYS A 301 14.71 0.48 11.51
CA LYS A 301 15.49 0.41 12.76
C LYS A 301 16.46 -0.75 12.84
N SER A 302 16.45 -1.65 11.86
CA SER A 302 17.37 -2.78 11.81
C SER A 302 18.78 -2.35 11.36
N VAL A 303 18.93 -1.11 10.92
CA VAL A 303 20.18 -0.51 10.43
C VAL A 303 20.52 0.76 11.22
N PRO A 304 21.79 1.22 11.21
CA PRO A 304 22.17 2.51 11.77
C PRO A 304 21.41 3.69 11.14
N SER A 305 21.35 4.83 11.84
CA SER A 305 20.61 6.03 11.40
C SER A 305 20.99 6.48 9.98
N GLU A 306 22.28 6.42 9.66
CA GLU A 306 22.86 6.75 8.35
C GLU A 306 22.24 5.91 7.22
N GLN A 307 21.94 4.64 7.48
CA GLN A 307 21.41 3.68 6.50
C GLN A 307 19.88 3.53 6.58
N SER A 308 19.23 4.18 7.54
CA SER A 308 17.77 4.07 7.77
C SER A 308 16.94 4.45 6.55
N THR A 309 17.40 5.46 5.80
CA THR A 309 16.78 5.93 4.56
C THR A 309 16.72 4.82 3.53
N MET A 310 17.85 4.14 3.35
CA MET A 310 17.99 3.04 2.41
C MET A 310 17.11 1.85 2.81
N ALA A 311 17.13 1.47 4.10
CA ALA A 311 16.29 0.37 4.60
C ALA A 311 14.78 0.68 4.45
N ALA A 312 14.37 1.93 4.66
CA ALA A 312 12.98 2.35 4.47
C ALA A 312 12.55 2.32 2.99
N MET A 313 13.43 2.71 2.07
CA MET A 313 13.18 2.59 0.62
C MET A 313 13.07 1.12 0.19
N MET A 314 13.96 0.25 0.68
CA MET A 314 13.89 -1.20 0.44
C MET A 314 12.60 -1.81 1.00
N ALA A 315 12.16 -1.36 2.17
CA ALA A 315 10.89 -1.75 2.78
C ALA A 315 9.71 -1.35 1.89
N SER A 316 9.68 -0.11 1.40
CA SER A 316 8.66 0.37 0.45
C SER A 316 8.64 -0.46 -0.84
N ALA A 317 9.80 -0.78 -1.41
CA ALA A 317 9.87 -1.64 -2.59
C ALA A 317 9.35 -3.07 -2.31
N SER A 318 9.65 -3.61 -1.12
CA SER A 318 9.17 -4.91 -0.65
C SER A 318 7.64 -4.98 -0.55
N VAL A 319 6.98 -3.87 -0.19
CA VAL A 319 5.51 -3.76 -0.24
C VAL A 319 5.01 -4.03 -1.66
N ILE A 320 5.57 -3.35 -2.65
CA ILE A 320 5.15 -3.46 -4.06
C ILE A 320 5.41 -4.87 -4.58
N ILE A 321 6.56 -5.47 -4.26
CA ILE A 321 6.88 -6.86 -4.63
C ILE A 321 5.82 -7.82 -4.05
N GLY A 322 5.48 -7.68 -2.78
CA GLY A 322 4.44 -8.49 -2.14
C GLY A 322 3.08 -8.33 -2.81
N ILE A 323 2.68 -7.11 -3.15
CA ILE A 323 1.42 -6.82 -3.86
C ILE A 323 1.41 -7.53 -5.22
N VAL A 324 2.47 -7.35 -6.04
CA VAL A 324 2.55 -7.94 -7.38
C VAL A 324 2.45 -9.47 -7.30
N ILE A 325 3.25 -10.11 -6.45
CA ILE A 325 3.22 -11.57 -6.29
C ILE A 325 1.84 -12.03 -5.79
N GLY A 326 1.27 -11.34 -4.80
CA GLY A 326 -0.04 -11.68 -4.24
C GLY A 326 -1.16 -11.64 -5.27
N VAL A 327 -1.23 -10.56 -6.07
CA VAL A 327 -2.24 -10.41 -7.13
C VAL A 327 -2.09 -11.51 -8.19
N GLN A 328 -0.87 -11.86 -8.60
CA GLN A 328 -0.67 -12.96 -9.57
C GLN A 328 -1.08 -14.32 -8.97
N CYS A 329 -0.73 -14.58 -7.71
CA CYS A 329 -1.15 -15.79 -7.00
C CYS A 329 -2.67 -15.88 -6.78
N SER A 330 -3.40 -14.76 -6.78
CA SER A 330 -4.87 -14.77 -6.69
C SER A 330 -5.54 -15.48 -7.88
N MET A 331 -4.90 -15.49 -9.06
CA MET A 331 -5.38 -16.24 -10.22
C MET A 331 -5.29 -17.76 -9.98
N LEU A 332 -4.24 -18.22 -9.28
CA LEU A 332 -4.08 -19.64 -8.91
C LEU A 332 -5.21 -20.10 -8.00
N MET A 333 -5.71 -19.23 -7.11
CA MET A 333 -6.85 -19.53 -6.24
C MET A 333 -8.14 -19.80 -7.02
N THR A 334 -8.36 -19.05 -8.11
CA THR A 334 -9.50 -19.27 -9.02
C THR A 334 -9.39 -20.63 -9.68
N ILE A 335 -8.22 -20.96 -10.24
CA ILE A 335 -7.97 -22.25 -10.88
C ILE A 335 -8.18 -23.39 -9.88
N LEU A 336 -7.64 -23.25 -8.66
CA LEU A 336 -7.69 -24.26 -7.62
C LEU A 336 -9.13 -24.64 -7.25
N ILE A 337 -10.03 -23.66 -7.12
CA ILE A 337 -11.41 -23.91 -6.67
C ILE A 337 -12.32 -24.47 -7.76
N GLU A 338 -11.96 -24.26 -9.04
CA GLU A 338 -12.65 -24.81 -10.20
C GLU A 338 -12.23 -26.26 -10.52
N GLN A 339 -11.18 -26.78 -9.85
CA GLN A 339 -10.77 -28.18 -9.92
C GLN A 339 -11.42 -29.03 -8.80
N PRO A 340 -11.71 -30.32 -9.05
CA PRO A 340 -12.25 -31.20 -8.03
C PRO A 340 -11.21 -31.42 -6.92
N ILE A 341 -11.66 -31.72 -5.70
CA ILE A 341 -10.75 -31.90 -4.55
C ILE A 341 -9.94 -33.21 -4.64
N PHE A 342 -10.29 -34.13 -5.54
CA PHE A 342 -9.57 -35.37 -5.82
C PHE A 342 -9.73 -35.78 -7.28
#